data_AF-A0A7W1C7Y8-F1
#
_entry.id   AF-A0A7W1C7Y8-F1
#
_cell.length_a   1.000
_cell.length_b   1.000
_cell.length_c   1.000
_cell.angle_alpha   90.00
_cell.angle_beta   90.00
_cell.angle_gamma   90.00
#
_symmetry.space_group_name_H-M   'P 1'
#
loop_
_entity.id
_entity.type
_entity.pdbx_description
1 polymer ?
#
loop_
_entity_poly.entity_id
_entity_poly.type
_entity_poly.pdbx_seq_one_letter_code
_entity_poly.pdbx_strand_id
1 'polypeptide(L)'
;MTAHTTTDAHDDDEQDIHLPAPSLSPAIIALGVTIACFGLLSTPILIAVGGAVFLLGLVTWLIDDARTFGQASDQTDGGHGH
;
A
#
# COMPACT_ATOMS: atom_id res chain seq x y z
N MET A 1 -46.41 29.03 -15.11
CA MET A 1 -45.43 29.64 -14.18
C MET A 1 -44.96 28.51 -13.29
N THR A 2 -43.77 27.99 -13.57
CA THR A 2 -43.22 26.72 -13.06
C THR A 2 -42.70 26.88 -11.64
N ALA A 3 -43.21 26.08 -10.71
CA ALA A 3 -42.55 25.85 -9.42
C ALA A 3 -41.35 24.93 -9.67
N HIS A 4 -40.14 25.49 -9.60
CA HIS A 4 -38.89 24.73 -9.61
C HIS A 4 -38.60 24.30 -8.18
N THR A 5 -38.99 23.07 -7.83
CA THR A 5 -38.62 22.44 -6.57
C THR A 5 -37.12 22.21 -6.58
N THR A 6 -36.38 22.96 -5.76
CA THR A 6 -34.97 22.69 -5.47
C THR A 6 -34.87 21.39 -4.69
N THR A 7 -34.51 20.28 -5.36
CA THR A 7 -34.22 18.99 -4.72
C THR A 7 -32.72 18.67 -4.66
N ASP A 8 -31.85 19.22 -5.51
CA ASP A 8 -30.48 18.68 -5.61
C ASP A 8 -29.42 19.52 -4.87
N ALA A 9 -29.30 19.34 -3.56
CA ALA A 9 -28.12 19.81 -2.81
C ALA A 9 -27.80 18.95 -1.58
N HIS A 10 -28.19 17.68 -1.59
CA HIS A 10 -27.59 16.67 -0.73
C HIS A 10 -27.15 15.53 -1.64
N ASP A 11 -26.21 15.82 -2.53
CA ASP A 11 -25.28 14.77 -2.97
C ASP A 11 -24.58 14.35 -1.68
N ASP A 12 -25.00 13.21 -1.15
CA ASP A 12 -24.17 12.37 -0.30
C ASP A 12 -22.88 12.12 -1.11
N ASP A 13 -21.91 13.05 -1.01
CA ASP A 13 -20.50 12.80 -1.29
C ASP A 13 -20.07 11.71 -0.31
N GLU A 14 -20.45 10.47 -0.61
CA GLU A 14 -19.93 9.27 0.02
C GLU A 14 -18.42 9.33 -0.25
N GLN A 15 -17.68 9.89 0.71
CA GLN A 15 -16.24 10.06 0.61
C GLN A 15 -15.65 8.67 0.44
N ASP A 16 -15.42 8.29 -0.82
CA ASP A 16 -14.96 6.98 -1.20
C ASP A 16 -13.58 6.81 -0.55
N ILE A 17 -13.57 6.12 0.59
CA ILE A 17 -12.37 5.90 1.40
C ILE A 17 -11.53 4.92 0.60
N HIS A 18 -10.63 5.48 -0.22
CA HIS A 18 -9.60 4.71 -0.90
C HIS A 18 -8.61 4.24 0.15
N LEU A 19 -8.85 3.03 0.66
CA LEU A 19 -7.87 2.34 1.46
C LEU A 19 -6.69 1.95 0.56
N PRO A 20 -5.44 2.09 1.04
CA PRO A 20 -4.30 1.56 0.31
C PRO A 20 -4.51 0.07 0.05
N ALA A 21 -4.03 -0.40 -1.11
CA ALA A 21 -4.14 -1.81 -1.46
C ALA A 21 -3.59 -2.68 -0.32
N PRO A 22 -4.27 -3.79 0.02
CA PRO A 22 -3.80 -4.67 1.08
C PRO A 22 -2.46 -5.29 0.69
N SER A 23 -1.43 -5.10 1.53
CA SER A 23 -0.08 -5.64 1.30
C SER A 23 0.36 -6.54 2.46
N LEU A 24 0.93 -7.71 2.13
CA LEU A 24 1.49 -8.64 3.12
C LEU A 24 2.93 -8.29 3.53
N SER A 25 3.57 -7.38 2.81
CA SER A 25 4.96 -7.04 3.05
C SER A 25 5.27 -6.54 4.46
N PRO A 26 4.40 -5.76 5.16
CA PRO A 26 4.69 -5.33 6.53
C PRO A 26 4.80 -6.52 7.50
N ALA A 27 3.95 -7.54 7.32
CA ALA A 27 3.98 -8.74 8.13
C ALA A 27 5.25 -9.58 7.88
N ILE A 28 5.68 -9.71 6.61
CA ILE A 28 6.90 -10.43 6.24
C ILE A 28 8.14 -9.72 6.80
N ILE A 29 8.19 -8.39 6.70
CA ILE A 29 9.25 -7.56 7.27
C ILE A 29 9.34 -7.79 8.78
N ALA A 30 8.21 -7.68 9.49
CA ALA A 30 8.15 -7.89 10.94
C ALA A 30 8.62 -9.29 11.34
N LEU A 31 8.23 -10.33 10.58
CA LEU A 31 8.68 -11.70 10.79
C LEU A 31 10.20 -11.82 10.61
N GLY A 32 10.75 -11.24 9.54
CA GLY A 32 12.20 -11.24 9.29
C GLY A 32 12.99 -10.57 10.41
N VAL A 33 12.55 -9.39 10.87
CA VAL A 33 13.16 -8.69 12.01
C VAL A 33 13.08 -9.54 13.28
N THR A 34 11.92 -10.13 13.57
CA THR A 34 11.72 -10.98 14.75
C THR A 34 12.69 -12.17 14.75
N ILE A 35 12.81 -12.89 13.62
CA ILE A 35 13.73 -14.02 13.48
C ILE A 35 15.19 -13.55 13.62
N ALA A 36 15.55 -12.42 13.02
CA ALA A 36 16.91 -11.88 13.10
C ALA A 36 17.30 -11.47 14.54
N CYS A 37 16.41 -10.77 15.24
CA CYS A 37 16.61 -10.39 16.64
C CYS A 37 16.69 -11.62 17.55
N PHE A 38 15.85 -12.63 17.33
CA PHE A 38 15.96 -13.89 18.06
C PHE A 38 17.27 -14.63 17.74
N GLY A 39 17.72 -14.59 16.48
CA GLY A 39 19.00 -15.13 16.06
C GLY A 39 20.20 -14.48 16.74
N LEU A 40 20.11 -13.18 17.04
CA LEU A 40 21.13 -12.45 17.81
C LEU A 40 21.43 -13.10 19.17
N LEU A 41 20.42 -13.71 19.80
CA LEU A 41 20.53 -14.39 21.10
C LEU A 41 20.93 -15.87 20.98
N SER A 42 20.73 -16.49 19.82
CA SER A 42 20.83 -17.94 19.64
C SER A 42 21.95 -18.38 18.71
N THR A 43 21.94 -17.94 17.45
CA THR A 43 22.90 -18.40 16.42
C THR A 43 22.94 -17.45 15.22
N PRO A 44 24.13 -17.24 14.61
CA PRO A 44 24.26 -16.42 13.40
C PRO A 44 23.48 -16.96 12.21
N ILE A 45 23.15 -18.26 12.18
CA ILE A 45 22.34 -18.86 11.10
C ILE A 45 20.93 -18.23 11.07
N LEU A 46 20.32 -18.00 12.23
CA LEU A 46 19.00 -17.37 12.32
C LEU A 46 19.03 -15.90 11.91
N ILE A 47 20.16 -15.22 12.13
CA ILE A 47 20.36 -13.85 11.61
C ILE A 47 20.33 -13.86 10.08
N ALA A 48 21.03 -14.80 9.45
CA ALA A 48 21.03 -14.92 7.99
C ALA A 48 19.63 -15.24 7.44
N VAL A 49 18.90 -16.16 8.07
CA VAL A 49 17.53 -16.51 7.69
C VAL A 49 16.57 -15.33 7.87
N GLY A 50 16.59 -14.68 9.04
CA GLY A 50 15.76 -13.51 9.32
C GLY A 50 16.07 -12.34 8.39
N GLY A 51 17.35 -12.12 8.10
CA GLY A 51 17.81 -11.12 7.11
C GLY A 51 17.29 -11.41 5.70
N ALA A 52 17.32 -12.66 5.25
CA ALA A 52 16.77 -13.04 3.96
C ALA A 52 15.25 -12.79 3.87
N VAL A 53 14.50 -13.17 4.91
CA VAL A 53 13.04 -12.92 4.99
C VAL A 53 12.73 -11.42 5.02
N PHE A 54 13.50 -10.66 5.80
CA PHE A 54 13.37 -9.20 5.87
C PHE A 54 13.61 -8.54 4.51
N LEU A 55 14.70 -8.90 3.82
CA LEU A 55 15.02 -8.38 2.49
C LEU A 55 13.94 -8.73 1.47
N LEU A 56 13.41 -9.96 1.51
CA LEU A 56 12.29 -10.35 0.64
C LEU A 56 11.06 -9.47 0.87
N GLY A 57 10.73 -9.19 2.13
CA GLY A 57 9.65 -8.28 2.51
C GLY A 57 9.86 -6.87 1.97
N LEU A 58 11.07 -6.32 2.14
CA LEU A 58 11.42 -4.99 1.63
C LEU A 58 11.38 -4.89 0.10
N VAL A 59 11.94 -5.88 -0.60
CA VAL A 59 11.93 -5.89 -2.08
C VAL A 59 10.50 -5.98 -2.60
N THR A 60 9.68 -6.86 -2.00
CA THR A 60 8.27 -6.99 -2.38
C THR A 60 7.52 -5.69 -2.16
N TRP A 61 7.70 -5.06 -1.00
CA TRP A 61 7.09 -3.76 -0.69
C TRP A 61 7.50 -2.68 -1.69
N LEU A 62 8.80 -2.55 -1.98
CA LEU A 62 9.30 -1.51 -2.89
C LEU A 62 8.78 -1.69 -4.32
N ILE A 63 8.62 -2.93 -4.77
CA ILE A 63 8.03 -3.21 -6.09
C ILE A 63 6.55 -2.81 -6.13
N ASP A 64 5.80 -3.13 -5.08
CA ASP A 64 4.37 -2.80 -4.96
C ASP A 64 4.13 -1.29 -4.93
N ASP A 65 4.97 -0.59 -4.16
CA ASP A 65 5.03 0.86 -4.05
C ASP A 65 5.32 1.51 -5.41
N ALA A 66 6.38 1.05 -6.11
CA ALA A 66 6.74 1.54 -7.44
C ALA A 66 5.64 1.34 -8.49
N ARG A 67 4.91 0.21 -8.45
CA ARG A 67 3.77 -0.05 -9.34
C ARG A 67 2.63 0.92 -9.09
N THR A 68 2.29 1.13 -7.82
CA THR A 68 1.22 2.04 -7.41
C THR A 68 1.52 3.47 -7.85
N PHE A 69 2.77 3.92 -7.67
CA PHE A 69 3.21 5.23 -8.14
C PHE A 69 3.11 5.40 -9.66
N GLY A 70 3.51 4.39 -10.44
CA GLY A 70 3.39 4.42 -11.91
C GLY A 70 1.95 4.48 -12.42
N GLN A 71 1.02 3.78 -11.76
CA GLN A 71 -0.39 3.81 -12.13
C GLN A 71 -1.02 5.19 -11.88
N ALA A 72 -0.60 5.88 -10.81
CA ALA A 72 -1.06 7.23 -10.51
C ALA A 72 -0.56 8.28 -11.52
N SER A 73 0.67 8.13 -12.04
CA SER A 73 1.21 9.03 -13.07
C SER A 73 0.47 8.89 -14.41
N ASP A 74 0.18 7.65 -14.84
CA ASP A 74 -0.52 7.40 -16.11
C ASP A 74 -1.95 7.97 -16.11
N GLN A 75 -2.62 7.95 -14.97
CA GLN A 75 -3.99 8.47 -14.82
C GLN A 75 -4.06 10.01 -14.92
N THR A 76 -2.99 10.72 -14.56
CA THR A 76 -2.94 12.19 -14.62
C THR A 76 -2.70 12.68 -16.05
N ASP A 77 -1.93 11.94 -16.85
CA ASP A 77 -1.55 12.30 -18.22
C ASP A 77 -2.68 12.00 -19.24
N GLY A 78 -3.50 10.98 -18.99
CA GLY A 78 -4.66 10.62 -19.83
C GLY A 78 -5.91 11.50 -19.67
N GLY A 79 -5.98 12.36 -18.65
CA GLY A 79 -7.17 13.15 -18.30
C GLY A 79 -7.35 14.48 -19.02
N HIS A 80 -6.38 14.93 -19.82
CA HIS A 80 -6.37 16.27 -20.44
C HIS A 80 -6.79 16.28 -21.92
N GLY A 81 -7.78 15.45 -22.30
CA GLY A 81 -8.12 15.19 -23.70
C GLY A 81 -9.60 15.08 -24.04
N HIS A 82 -10.49 15.86 -23.41
CA HIS A 82 -11.88 16.05 -23.85
C HIS A 82 -12.37 17.46 -23.58
#